data_AF-A0A4Y4G8F1-F1
#
_entry.id   AF-A0A4Y4G8F1-F1
#
_cell.length_a   1.000
_cell.length_b   1.000
_cell.length_c   1.000
_cell.angle_alpha   90.00
_cell.angle_beta   90.00
_cell.angle_gamma   90.00
#
_symmetry.space_group_name_H-M   'P 1'
#
loop_
_entity.id
_entity.type
_entity.pdbx_description
1 polymer ?
#
loop_
_entity_poly.entity_id
_entity_poly.type
_entity_poly.pdbx_seq_one_letter_code
_entity_poly.pdbx_strand_id
1 'polypeptide(L)'
;MPKKKFITMQQYSVLLGGDIEAIEEAGNHVAPYFEKLDEAIKANRISELSDQEFLEIATEFENTVEVYQDVVEKLNRMSAPVRFIGAHKNIQQLFTAYTSATKMMADSLDTKTKQVELTAFKQSEKDQDVYLDKFFAQVRRIFTMGTK
;
A
#
# COMPACT_ATOMS: atom_id res chain seq x y z
N MET A 1 -25.24 31.42 0.14
CA MET A 1 -24.21 30.37 0.40
C MET A 1 -24.45 29.23 -0.56
N PRO A 2 -23.51 28.84 -1.43
CA PRO A 2 -23.67 27.65 -2.25
C PRO A 2 -23.77 26.42 -1.34
N LYS A 3 -24.80 25.60 -1.50
CA LYS A 3 -24.95 24.35 -0.76
C LYS A 3 -23.75 23.47 -1.07
N LYS A 4 -22.96 23.08 -0.06
CA LYS A 4 -21.91 22.05 -0.22
C LYS A 4 -22.57 20.83 -0.87
N LYS A 5 -22.18 20.52 -2.11
CA LYS A 5 -22.73 19.38 -2.85
C LYS A 5 -22.08 18.13 -2.28
N PHE A 6 -22.83 17.36 -1.50
CA PHE A 6 -22.35 16.08 -0.98
C PHE A 6 -22.10 15.11 -2.15
N ILE A 7 -21.01 14.36 -2.08
CA ILE A 7 -20.71 13.33 -3.07
C ILE A 7 -21.79 12.26 -3.04
N THR A 8 -22.21 11.77 -4.21
CA THR A 8 -23.14 10.63 -4.27
C THR A 8 -22.43 9.33 -3.94
N MET A 9 -23.19 8.30 -3.63
CA MET A 9 -22.62 6.97 -3.46
C MET A 9 -21.89 6.49 -4.72
N GLN A 10 -22.50 6.68 -5.90
CA GLN A 10 -21.88 6.24 -7.15
C GLN A 10 -20.53 6.94 -7.38
N GLN A 11 -20.47 8.25 -7.15
CA GLN A 11 -19.24 9.02 -7.27
C GLN A 11 -18.18 8.54 -6.28
N TYR A 12 -18.56 8.30 -5.02
CA TYR A 12 -17.65 7.78 -4.00
C TYR A 12 -17.11 6.39 -4.37
N SER A 13 -17.98 5.49 -4.85
CA SER A 13 -17.58 4.14 -5.28
C SER A 13 -16.62 4.16 -6.47
N VAL A 14 -16.81 5.07 -7.44
CA VAL A 14 -15.89 5.21 -8.59
C VAL A 14 -14.52 5.70 -8.14
N LEU A 15 -14.46 6.72 -7.29
CA LEU A 15 -13.18 7.24 -6.79
C LEU A 15 -12.43 6.20 -5.96
N LEU A 16 -13.11 5.56 -5.00
CA LEU A 16 -12.51 4.52 -4.18
C LEU A 16 -12.08 3.31 -5.02
N GLY A 17 -12.85 2.96 -6.07
CA GLY A 17 -12.50 1.90 -7.01
C GLY A 17 -11.19 2.17 -7.73
N GLY A 18 -11.00 3.39 -8.25
CA GLY A 18 -9.74 3.77 -8.90
C GLY A 18 -8.54 3.79 -7.95
N ASP A 19 -8.75 4.18 -6.69
CA ASP A 19 -7.69 4.10 -5.67
C ASP A 19 -7.31 2.63 -5.38
N ILE A 20 -8.28 1.71 -5.35
CA ILE A 20 -8.03 0.27 -5.16
C ILE A 20 -7.30 -0.33 -6.36
N GLU A 21 -7.69 0.02 -7.58
CA GLU A 21 -7.03 -0.44 -8.80
C GLU A 21 -5.56 -0.03 -8.81
N ALA A 22 -5.24 1.22 -8.45
CA ALA A 22 -3.86 1.69 -8.32
C ALA A 22 -3.06 0.90 -7.27
N ILE A 23 -3.69 0.51 -6.16
CA ILE A 23 -3.05 -0.33 -5.13
C ILE A 23 -2.71 -1.71 -5.71
N GLU A 24 -3.68 -2.35 -6.36
CA GLU A 24 -3.52 -3.70 -6.93
C GLU A 24 -2.49 -3.72 -8.06
N GLU A 25 -2.50 -2.72 -8.94
CA GLU A 25 -1.52 -2.59 -10.03
C GLU A 25 -0.09 -2.46 -9.50
N ALA A 26 0.14 -1.58 -8.51
CA ALA A 26 1.46 -1.40 -7.91
C ALA A 26 1.92 -2.66 -7.16
N GLY A 27 1.02 -3.29 -6.40
CA GLY A 27 1.31 -4.55 -5.70
C GLY A 27 1.69 -5.68 -6.66
N ASN A 28 0.95 -5.85 -7.76
CA ASN A 28 1.26 -6.84 -8.79
C ASN A 28 2.57 -6.54 -9.52
N HIS A 29 2.89 -5.26 -9.72
CA HIS A 29 4.13 -4.83 -10.37
C HIS A 29 5.37 -5.14 -9.51
N VAL A 30 5.31 -4.87 -8.21
CA VAL A 30 6.44 -5.05 -7.29
C VAL A 30 6.63 -6.50 -6.82
N ALA A 31 5.59 -7.32 -6.89
CA ALA A 31 5.60 -8.73 -6.47
C ALA A 31 6.82 -9.53 -6.97
N PRO A 32 7.18 -9.56 -8.28
CA PRO A 32 8.36 -10.32 -8.74
C PRO A 32 9.69 -9.82 -8.15
N TYR A 33 9.81 -8.52 -7.84
CA TYR A 33 11.00 -7.96 -7.21
C TYR A 33 11.11 -8.36 -5.74
N PHE A 34 9.97 -8.36 -5.03
CA PHE A 34 9.88 -8.89 -3.68
C PHE A 34 10.24 -10.37 -3.63
N GLU A 35 9.64 -11.20 -4.49
CA GLU A 35 9.90 -12.65 -4.54
C GLU A 35 11.39 -12.93 -4.76
N LYS A 36 12.03 -12.23 -5.72
CA LYS A 36 13.46 -12.37 -6.00
C LYS A 36 14.33 -12.02 -4.78
N LEU A 37 14.02 -10.94 -4.09
CA LEU A 37 14.77 -10.53 -2.91
C LEU A 37 14.58 -11.50 -1.74
N ASP A 38 13.34 -11.89 -1.48
CA ASP A 38 12.99 -12.81 -0.41
C ASP A 38 13.62 -14.20 -0.63
N GLU A 39 13.64 -14.72 -1.85
CA GLU A 39 14.38 -15.93 -2.21
C GLU A 39 15.89 -15.79 -1.92
N ALA A 40 16.50 -14.66 -2.32
CA ALA A 40 17.91 -14.40 -2.04
C ALA A 40 18.20 -14.30 -0.54
N ILE A 41 17.32 -13.68 0.25
CA ILE A 41 17.41 -13.62 1.71
C ILE A 41 17.32 -15.03 2.30
N LYS A 42 16.31 -15.81 1.92
CA LYS A 42 16.09 -17.19 2.42
C LYS A 42 17.25 -18.12 2.09
N ALA A 43 17.88 -17.95 0.92
CA ALA A 43 19.02 -18.73 0.51
C ALA A 43 20.37 -18.22 1.08
N ASN A 44 20.38 -17.07 1.76
CA ASN A 44 21.60 -16.36 2.19
C ASN A 44 22.53 -16.02 1.00
N ARG A 45 21.93 -15.53 -0.10
CA ARG A 45 22.57 -15.28 -1.40
C ARG A 45 22.39 -13.83 -1.90
N ILE A 46 22.15 -12.88 -1.00
CA ILE A 46 22.08 -11.45 -1.37
C ILE A 46 23.36 -11.00 -2.10
N SER A 47 24.52 -11.55 -1.72
CA SER A 47 25.80 -11.27 -2.39
C SER A 47 25.87 -11.75 -3.84
N GLU A 48 24.98 -12.66 -4.26
CA GLU A 48 24.90 -13.17 -5.63
C GLU A 48 24.08 -12.24 -6.54
N LEU A 49 23.25 -11.34 -5.97
CA LEU A 49 22.60 -10.29 -6.73
C LEU A 49 23.65 -9.28 -7.21
N SER A 50 23.60 -8.91 -8.49
CA SER A 50 24.40 -7.79 -8.99
C SER A 50 23.97 -6.48 -8.32
N ASP A 51 24.87 -5.49 -8.31
CA ASP A 51 24.57 -4.15 -7.78
C ASP A 51 23.35 -3.54 -8.49
N GLN A 52 23.25 -3.75 -9.80
CA GLN A 52 22.13 -3.26 -10.61
C GLN A 52 20.82 -3.93 -10.22
N GLU A 53 20.79 -5.25 -10.02
CA GLU A 53 19.57 -5.97 -9.61
C GLU A 53 19.10 -5.54 -8.23
N PHE A 54 20.03 -5.37 -7.28
CA PHE A 54 19.67 -4.92 -5.93
C PHE A 54 19.15 -3.47 -5.94
N LEU A 55 19.78 -2.60 -6.74
CA LEU A 55 19.32 -1.22 -6.94
C LEU A 55 17.93 -1.16 -7.59
N GLU A 56 17.67 -2.01 -8.58
CA GLU A 56 16.37 -2.10 -9.25
C GLU A 56 15.27 -2.51 -8.26
N ILE A 57 15.51 -3.57 -7.46
CA ILE A 57 14.56 -4.00 -6.41
C ILE A 57 14.27 -2.86 -5.44
N ALA A 58 15.30 -2.17 -4.93
CA ALA A 58 15.12 -1.03 -4.03
C ALA A 58 14.34 0.11 -4.68
N THR A 59 14.58 0.37 -5.97
CA THR A 59 13.87 1.40 -6.73
C THR A 59 12.38 1.06 -6.85
N GLU A 60 12.04 -0.20 -7.17
CA GLU A 60 10.64 -0.60 -7.29
C GLU A 60 9.89 -0.58 -5.96
N PHE A 61 10.59 -0.83 -4.84
CA PHE A 61 10.01 -0.67 -3.51
C PHE A 61 9.68 0.80 -3.22
N GLU A 62 10.59 1.73 -3.52
CA GLU A 62 10.33 3.18 -3.37
C GLU A 62 9.23 3.66 -4.33
N ASN A 63 9.22 3.22 -5.59
CA ASN A 63 8.14 3.53 -6.55
C ASN A 63 6.77 3.10 -6.00
N THR A 64 6.69 1.89 -5.41
CA THR A 64 5.46 1.38 -4.81
C THR A 64 5.01 2.22 -3.62
N VAL A 65 5.97 2.65 -2.78
CA VAL A 65 5.70 3.57 -1.67
C VAL A 65 5.11 4.88 -2.18
N GLU A 66 5.67 5.47 -3.24
CA GLU A 66 5.16 6.72 -3.82
C GLU A 66 3.70 6.57 -4.29
N VAL A 67 3.38 5.49 -5.01
CA VAL A 67 1.99 5.21 -5.43
C VAL A 67 1.06 5.10 -4.22
N TYR A 68 1.50 4.40 -3.16
CA TYR A 68 0.68 4.25 -1.96
C TYR A 68 0.54 5.57 -1.19
N GLN A 69 1.56 6.42 -1.15
CA GLN A 69 1.46 7.76 -0.56
C GLN A 69 0.46 8.65 -1.32
N ASP A 70 0.48 8.59 -2.66
CA ASP A 70 -0.50 9.27 -3.50
C ASP A 70 -1.93 8.81 -3.20
N VAL A 71 -2.14 7.50 -3.01
CA VAL A 71 -3.45 6.97 -2.63
C VAL A 71 -3.85 7.40 -1.21
N VAL A 72 -2.92 7.45 -0.24
CA VAL A 72 -3.19 8.03 1.09
C VAL A 72 -3.66 9.48 0.96
N GLU A 73 -3.02 10.29 0.12
CA GLU A 73 -3.45 11.67 -0.13
C GLU A 73 -4.85 11.75 -0.73
N LYS A 74 -5.15 10.92 -1.73
CA LYS A 74 -6.48 10.86 -2.36
C LYS A 74 -7.55 10.47 -1.35
N LEU A 75 -7.32 9.42 -0.56
CA LEU A 75 -8.22 8.99 0.51
C LEU A 75 -8.43 10.10 1.55
N ASN A 76 -7.40 10.86 1.92
CA ASN A 76 -7.51 11.95 2.89
C ASN A 76 -8.31 13.16 2.37
N ARG A 77 -8.25 13.43 1.07
CA ARG A 77 -9.00 14.52 0.42
C ARG A 77 -10.42 14.11 0.03
N MET A 78 -10.68 12.81 -0.11
CA MET A 78 -11.97 12.27 -0.49
C MET A 78 -13.03 12.57 0.56
N SER A 79 -14.14 13.17 0.14
CA SER A 79 -15.32 13.27 1.00
C SER A 79 -16.07 11.95 0.98
N ALA A 80 -16.50 11.44 2.14
CA ALA A 80 -17.34 10.25 2.24
C ALA A 80 -18.81 10.62 2.52
N PRO A 81 -19.80 9.88 1.97
CA PRO A 81 -21.19 9.98 2.40
C PRO A 81 -21.33 9.76 3.92
N VAL A 82 -22.25 10.48 4.58
CA VAL A 82 -22.41 10.46 6.05
C VAL A 82 -22.49 9.05 6.63
N ARG A 83 -23.25 8.15 5.96
CA ARG A 83 -23.40 6.75 6.37
C ARG A 83 -22.11 5.92 6.33
N PHE A 84 -21.06 6.39 5.66
CA PHE A 84 -19.78 5.70 5.48
C PHE A 84 -18.61 6.37 6.17
N ILE A 85 -18.76 7.55 6.79
CA ILE A 85 -17.65 8.31 7.38
C ILE A 85 -16.82 7.45 8.34
N GLY A 86 -17.46 6.64 9.19
CA GLY A 86 -16.74 5.76 10.12
C GLY A 86 -15.87 4.72 9.41
N ALA A 87 -16.41 4.04 8.40
CA ALA A 87 -15.66 3.06 7.62
C ALA A 87 -14.56 3.73 6.76
N HIS A 88 -14.84 4.90 6.20
CA HIS A 88 -13.86 5.67 5.43
C HIS A 88 -12.66 6.11 6.29
N LYS A 89 -12.90 6.59 7.52
CA LYS A 89 -11.81 6.89 8.46
C LYS A 89 -10.96 5.67 8.80
N ASN A 90 -11.58 4.50 8.93
CA ASN A 90 -10.83 3.26 9.14
C ASN A 90 -9.96 2.93 7.93
N ILE A 91 -10.48 3.07 6.70
CA ILE A 91 -9.72 2.89 5.46
C ILE A 91 -8.51 3.83 5.42
N GLN A 92 -8.69 5.12 5.71
CA GLN A 92 -7.60 6.10 5.78
C GLN A 92 -6.50 5.67 6.75
N GLN A 93 -6.88 5.30 7.97
CA GLN A 93 -5.93 4.89 9.01
C GLN A 93 -5.18 3.60 8.64
N LEU A 94 -5.92 2.58 8.20
CA LEU A 94 -5.35 1.27 7.84
C LEU A 94 -4.43 1.38 6.63
N PHE A 95 -4.83 2.14 5.61
CA PHE A 95 -4.00 2.31 4.43
C PHE A 95 -2.75 3.15 4.73
N THR A 96 -2.85 4.18 5.56
CA THR A 96 -1.67 4.94 6.03
C THR A 96 -0.69 4.02 6.78
N ALA A 97 -1.20 3.12 7.63
CA ALA A 97 -0.37 2.15 8.35
C ALA A 97 0.27 1.13 7.39
N TYR A 98 -0.47 0.64 6.40
CA TYR A 98 0.04 -0.21 5.34
C TYR A 98 1.17 0.48 4.55
N THR A 99 0.96 1.71 4.07
CA THR A 99 1.98 2.51 3.38
C THR A 99 3.22 2.74 4.23
N SER A 100 3.05 2.95 5.55
CA SER A 100 4.18 3.11 6.48
C SER A 100 4.98 1.82 6.63
N ALA A 101 4.32 0.67 6.63
CA ALA A 101 4.98 -0.63 6.64
C ALA A 101 5.70 -0.89 5.29
N THR A 102 5.10 -0.58 4.15
CA THR A 102 5.78 -0.65 2.85
C THR A 102 7.01 0.27 2.80
N LYS A 103 6.94 1.48 3.36
CA LYS A 103 8.11 2.37 3.50
C LYS A 103 9.20 1.75 4.37
N MET A 104 8.84 1.14 5.51
CA MET A 104 9.79 0.42 6.37
C MET A 104 10.50 -0.71 5.60
N MET A 105 9.79 -1.42 4.71
CA MET A 105 10.39 -2.42 3.86
C MET A 105 11.41 -1.81 2.90
N ALA A 106 11.05 -0.74 2.20
CA ALA A 106 11.95 -0.03 1.29
C ALA A 106 13.20 0.51 2.02
N ASP A 107 13.00 1.16 3.17
CA ASP A 107 14.06 1.71 4.02
C ASP A 107 15.01 0.64 4.59
N SER A 108 14.60 -0.63 4.61
CA SER A 108 15.45 -1.72 5.08
C SER A 108 16.55 -2.12 4.09
N LEU A 109 16.49 -1.66 2.83
CA LEU A 109 17.49 -1.94 1.79
C LEU A 109 18.54 -0.84 1.74
N ASP A 110 19.79 -1.17 2.07
CA ASP A 110 20.94 -0.27 1.88
C ASP A 110 21.60 -0.54 0.53
N THR A 111 21.29 0.30 -0.46
CA THR A 111 21.85 0.21 -1.82
C THR A 111 23.34 0.55 -1.89
N LYS A 112 23.92 1.22 -0.89
CA LYS A 112 25.36 1.53 -0.86
C LYS A 112 26.19 0.34 -0.43
N THR A 113 25.67 -0.45 0.50
CA THR A 113 26.39 -1.61 1.05
C THR A 113 25.82 -2.95 0.60
N LYS A 114 24.73 -2.96 -0.15
CA LYS A 114 23.99 -4.17 -0.57
C LYS A 114 23.62 -5.04 0.62
N GLN A 115 23.05 -4.40 1.64
CA GLN A 115 22.60 -5.06 2.85
C GLN A 115 21.11 -4.86 3.06
N VAL A 116 20.49 -5.81 3.75
CA VAL A 116 19.09 -5.75 4.16
C VAL A 116 19.05 -5.78 5.68
N GLU A 117 18.39 -4.82 6.31
CA GLU A 117 18.07 -4.88 7.73
C GLU A 117 16.94 -5.90 7.94
N LEU A 118 17.32 -7.14 8.22
CA LEU A 118 16.39 -8.28 8.23
C LEU A 118 15.28 -8.16 9.26
N THR A 119 15.48 -7.43 10.36
CA THR A 119 14.46 -7.25 11.40
C THR A 119 13.32 -6.39 10.88
N ALA A 120 13.64 -5.22 10.33
CA ALA A 120 12.70 -4.28 9.74
C ALA A 120 12.03 -4.90 8.51
N PHE A 121 12.78 -5.58 7.63
CA PHE A 121 12.20 -6.26 6.47
C PHE A 121 11.11 -7.25 6.89
N LYS A 122 11.40 -8.16 7.83
CA LYS A 122 10.43 -9.17 8.29
C LYS A 122 9.28 -8.57 9.09
N GLN A 123 9.52 -7.50 9.85
CA GLN A 123 8.47 -6.81 10.57
C GLN A 123 7.52 -6.10 9.60
N SER A 124 8.08 -5.43 8.59
CA SER A 124 7.32 -4.73 7.56
C SER A 124 6.42 -5.66 6.75
N GLU A 125 6.87 -6.87 6.43
CA GLU A 125 6.05 -7.89 5.74
C GLU A 125 4.82 -8.28 6.58
N LYS A 126 5.03 -8.61 7.85
CA LYS A 126 3.93 -8.96 8.78
C LYS A 126 2.94 -7.82 8.97
N ASP A 127 3.45 -6.59 9.08
CA ASP A 127 2.61 -5.41 9.25
C ASP A 127 1.81 -5.12 7.97
N GLN A 128 2.44 -5.27 6.81
CA GLN A 128 1.78 -5.14 5.51
C GLN A 128 0.61 -6.11 5.39
N ASP A 129 0.80 -7.40 5.67
CA ASP A 129 -0.26 -8.42 5.66
C ASP A 129 -1.45 -8.01 6.55
N VAL A 130 -1.16 -7.65 7.80
CA VAL A 130 -2.20 -7.31 8.79
C VAL A 130 -3.00 -6.08 8.38
N TYR A 131 -2.34 -5.03 7.90
CA TYR A 131 -3.03 -3.79 7.55
C TYR A 131 -3.79 -3.90 6.23
N LEU A 132 -3.24 -4.59 5.23
CA LEU A 132 -3.88 -4.77 3.94
C LEU A 132 -5.16 -5.61 4.05
N ASP A 133 -5.12 -6.71 4.81
CA ASP A 133 -6.30 -7.54 5.07
C ASP A 133 -7.42 -6.73 5.74
N LYS A 134 -7.07 -5.96 6.77
CA LYS A 134 -8.03 -5.10 7.48
C LYS A 134 -8.57 -3.99 6.58
N PHE A 135 -7.73 -3.40 5.74
CA PHE A 135 -8.12 -2.38 4.77
C PHE A 135 -9.19 -2.94 3.82
N PHE A 136 -8.92 -4.08 3.17
CA PHE A 136 -9.88 -4.70 2.26
C PHE A 136 -11.16 -5.16 2.96
N ALA A 137 -11.09 -5.59 4.22
CA ALA A 137 -12.29 -5.87 5.01
C ALA A 137 -13.19 -4.63 5.18
N GLN A 138 -12.63 -3.43 5.40
CA GLN A 138 -13.40 -2.19 5.48
C GLN A 138 -13.94 -1.76 4.11
N VAL A 139 -13.15 -1.90 3.05
CA VAL A 139 -13.57 -1.64 1.66
C VAL A 139 -14.80 -2.48 1.30
N ARG A 140 -14.74 -3.80 1.54
CA ARG A 140 -15.87 -4.72 1.30
C ARG A 140 -17.12 -4.32 2.10
N ARG A 141 -16.95 -3.88 3.34
CA ARG A 141 -18.05 -3.37 4.18
C ARG A 141 -18.74 -2.18 3.53
N ILE A 142 -17.99 -1.20 3.00
CA ILE A 142 -18.53 -0.04 2.29
C ILE A 142 -19.37 -0.48 1.08
N PHE A 143 -18.83 -1.34 0.23
CA PHE A 143 -19.55 -1.78 -0.97
C PHE A 143 -20.80 -2.60 -0.63
N THR A 144 -20.76 -3.40 0.44
CA THR A 144 -21.91 -4.21 0.89
C THR A 144 -23.01 -3.36 1.53
N MET A 145 -22.67 -2.33 2.30
CA MET A 145 -23.66 -1.37 2.84
C MET A 145 -24.25 -0.47 1.74
N GLY A 146 -23.55 -0.39 0.61
CA GLY A 146 -23.95 0.40 -0.54
C GLY A 146 -25.03 -0.20 -1.41
N THR A 147 -25.14 -1.53 -1.45
CA THR A 147 -26.14 -2.27 -2.23
C THR A 147 -27.46 -2.50 -1.49
N LYS A 148 -27.54 -2.05 -0.23
CA LYS A 148 -28.75 -2.02 0.59
C LYS A 148 -29.38 -0.63 0.58
#